data_AF-A0A943XHS4-F1
#
_entry.id   AF-A0A943XHS4-F1
#
_cell.length_a   1.000
_cell.length_b   1.000
_cell.length_c   1.000
_cell.angle_alpha   90.00
_cell.angle_beta   90.00
_cell.angle_gamma   90.00
#
_symmetry.space_group_name_H-M   'P 1'
#
loop_
_entity.id
_entity.type
_entity.pdbx_description
1 polymer ?
#
loop_
_entity_poly.entity_id
_entity_poly.type
_entity_poly.pdbx_seq_one_letter_code
_entity_poly.pdbx_strand_id
1 'polypeptide(L)'
;MAKMGQNRSRKITARVSPEEYLIIENDASEKGMKVSEYVRFRLLAKTGHSVYDKENLRAIQNLNREINRIGNNINQIAHNHNADLYAPEDMDEIIRLLTRCESLVIEYINTME
;
A
#
# COMPACT_ATOMS: atom_id res chain seq x y z
N MET A 1 20.02 17.44 -6.02
CA MET A 1 20.78 18.38 -5.15
C MET A 1 21.85 17.59 -4.41
N ALA A 2 23.13 17.81 -4.72
CA ALA A 2 24.24 17.14 -4.03
C ALA A 2 24.33 17.68 -2.60
N LYS A 3 24.10 16.84 -1.58
CA LYS A 3 24.18 17.23 -0.16
C LYS A 3 25.63 17.64 0.17
N MET A 4 25.78 18.84 0.73
CA MET A 4 27.02 19.37 1.31
C MET A 4 27.79 18.28 2.06
N GLY A 5 29.01 18.02 1.61
CA GLY A 5 29.82 16.90 2.05
C GLY A 5 30.14 17.00 3.53
N GLN A 6 29.65 16.05 4.33
CA GLN A 6 30.26 15.76 5.62
C GLN A 6 31.76 15.52 5.39
N ASN A 7 32.60 16.27 6.09
CA ASN A 7 34.05 16.10 6.00
C ASN A 7 34.44 14.76 6.63
N ARG A 8 34.64 13.73 5.79
CA ARG A 8 35.00 12.38 6.20
C ARG A 8 36.51 12.28 6.45
N SER A 9 36.95 12.78 7.60
CA SER A 9 38.38 12.89 7.97
C SER A 9 39.01 11.62 8.56
N ARG A 10 38.22 10.58 8.86
CA ARG A 10 38.69 9.31 9.45
C ARG A 10 38.58 8.17 8.43
N LYS A 11 39.59 7.31 8.39
CA LYS A 11 39.66 6.13 7.50
C LYS A 11 39.56 4.84 8.32
N ILE A 12 38.71 3.93 7.86
CA ILE A 12 38.65 2.54 8.32
C ILE A 12 39.27 1.68 7.22
N THR A 13 40.20 0.80 7.57
CA THR A 13 40.88 -0.11 6.61
C THR A 13 40.66 -1.54 7.07
N ALA A 14 40.20 -2.40 6.16
CA ALA A 14 40.12 -3.84 6.36
C ALA A 14 40.80 -4.52 5.17
N ARG A 15 41.53 -5.61 5.43
CA ARG A 15 42.04 -6.49 4.37
C ARG A 15 40.97 -7.53 4.07
N VAL A 16 40.78 -7.81 2.78
CA VAL A 16 39.84 -8.81 2.26
C VAL A 16 40.57 -9.68 1.24
N SER A 17 40.08 -10.91 1.06
CA SER A 17 40.55 -11.78 -0.02
C SER A 17 40.05 -11.26 -1.38
N PRO A 18 40.64 -11.73 -2.51
CA PRO A 18 40.13 -11.43 -3.84
C PRO A 18 38.66 -11.82 -4.02
N GLU A 19 38.25 -12.96 -3.48
CA GLU A 19 36.87 -13.48 -3.55
C GLU A 19 35.91 -12.60 -2.75
N GLU A 20 36.29 -12.20 -1.53
CA GLU A 20 35.52 -11.28 -0.71
C GLU A 20 35.37 -9.91 -1.38
N TYR A 21 36.44 -9.41 -2.02
CA TYR A 21 36.37 -8.15 -2.77
C TYR A 21 35.39 -8.23 -3.94
N LEU A 22 35.43 -9.32 -4.70
CA LEU A 22 34.52 -9.54 -5.84
C LEU A 22 33.05 -9.57 -5.39
N ILE A 23 32.75 -10.21 -4.26
CA ILE A 23 31.40 -10.19 -3.68
C ILE A 23 30.95 -8.76 -3.37
N ILE A 24 31.81 -7.98 -2.70
CA ILE A 24 31.51 -6.59 -2.35
C ILE A 24 31.33 -5.72 -3.60
N GLU A 25 32.13 -5.95 -4.64
CA GLU A 25 32.06 -5.22 -5.90
C GLU A 25 30.77 -5.53 -6.68
N ASN A 26 30.39 -6.80 -6.77
CA ASN A 26 29.15 -7.22 -7.43
C ASN A 26 27.93 -6.64 -6.72
N ASP A 27 27.85 -6.77 -5.39
CA ASP A 27 26.74 -6.20 -4.61
C ASP A 27 26.65 -4.68 -4.77
N ALA A 28 27.80 -3.99 -4.82
CA ALA A 28 27.86 -2.55 -5.04
C ALA A 28 27.31 -2.19 -6.42
N SER A 29 27.72 -2.94 -7.45
CA SER A 29 27.27 -2.78 -8.84
C SER A 29 25.75 -2.99 -8.99
N GLU A 30 25.21 -4.06 -8.41
CA GLU A 30 23.77 -4.37 -8.42
C GLU A 30 22.93 -3.23 -7.83
N LYS A 31 23.48 -2.52 -6.83
CA LYS A 31 22.82 -1.37 -6.19
C LYS A 31 23.16 -0.03 -6.86
N GLY A 32 23.95 -0.02 -7.93
CA GLY A 32 24.39 1.20 -8.61
C GLY A 32 25.28 2.10 -7.75
N MET A 33 25.98 1.52 -6.77
CA MET A 33 26.83 2.23 -5.81
C MET A 33 28.31 2.00 -6.10
N LYS A 34 29.16 2.97 -5.72
CA LYS A 34 30.61 2.72 -5.66
C LYS A 34 30.91 1.78 -4.49
N VAL A 35 31.94 0.93 -4.60
CA VAL A 35 32.38 0.02 -3.52
C VAL A 35 32.50 0.73 -2.16
N SER A 36 33.15 1.89 -2.11
CA SER A 36 33.30 2.67 -0.86
C SER A 36 31.97 3.20 -0.29
N GLU A 37 30.98 3.45 -1.14
CA GLU A 37 29.64 3.87 -0.74
C GLU A 37 28.83 2.68 -0.24
N TYR A 38 28.89 1.55 -0.95
CA TYR A 38 28.26 0.31 -0.54
C TYR A 38 28.76 -0.19 0.82
N VAL A 39 30.07 -0.23 1.03
CA VAL A 39 30.68 -0.62 2.31
C VAL A 39 30.20 0.28 3.45
N ARG A 40 30.18 1.61 3.24
CA ARG A 40 29.63 2.55 4.23
C ARG A 40 28.15 2.33 4.47
N PHE A 41 27.37 2.13 3.42
CA PHE A 41 25.94 1.86 3.52
C PHE A 41 25.70 0.63 4.39
N ARG A 42 26.38 -0.49 4.13
CA ARG A 42 26.24 -1.73 4.92
C ARG A 42 26.66 -1.55 6.38
N LEU A 43 27.75 -0.83 6.64
CA LEU A 43 28.25 -0.57 8.00
C LEU A 43 27.31 0.35 8.80
N LEU A 44 26.63 1.29 8.15
CA LEU A 44 25.77 2.29 8.80
C LEU A 44 24.27 1.97 8.72
N ALA A 45 23.86 0.99 7.92
CA ALA A 45 22.45 0.60 7.76
C ALA A 45 21.81 0.14 9.08
N LYS A 46 22.52 -0.67 9.87
CA LYS A 46 22.01 -1.15 11.17
C LYS A 46 21.91 -0.06 12.24
N THR A 47 22.61 1.06 12.08
CA THR A 47 22.66 2.11 13.10
C THR A 47 21.62 3.21 12.87
N GLY A 48 20.79 3.12 11.82
CA GLY A 48 19.82 4.17 11.47
C GLY A 48 20.47 5.50 11.07
N HIS A 49 21.80 5.52 10.90
CA HIS A 49 22.58 6.67 10.45
C HIS A 49 22.77 6.71 8.94
N SER A 50 22.38 5.66 8.21
CA SER A 50 22.29 5.68 6.76
C SER A 50 21.21 6.69 6.32
N VAL A 51 21.63 7.71 5.56
CA VAL A 51 20.71 8.70 4.96
C VAL A 51 19.70 8.03 4.04
N TYR A 52 20.10 6.95 3.37
CA TYR A 52 19.26 6.15 2.48
C TYR A 52 18.10 5.48 3.21
N ASP A 53 18.31 4.97 4.43
CA ASP A 53 17.23 4.30 5.17
C ASP A 53 16.14 5.29 5.60
N LYS A 54 16.50 6.53 5.96
CA LYS A 54 15.52 7.55 6.37
C LYS A 54 14.64 8.03 5.21
N GLU A 55 15.22 8.22 4.03
CA GLU A 55 14.46 8.66 2.84
C GLU A 55 13.56 7.53 2.32
N ASN A 56 14.04 6.29 2.32
CA ASN A 56 13.24 5.11 1.95
C ASN A 56 12.08 4.88 2.92
N LEU A 57 12.32 4.97 4.23
CA LEU A 57 11.26 4.84 5.24
C LEU A 57 10.18 5.91 5.08
N ARG A 58 10.56 7.16 4.79
CA ARG A 58 9.59 8.24 4.51
C ARG A 58 8.79 7.98 3.24
N ALA A 59 9.43 7.49 2.18
CA ALA A 59 8.74 7.13 0.95
C ALA A 59 7.70 6.02 1.18
N ILE A 60 8.06 4.97 1.94
CA ILE A 60 7.16 3.88 2.33
C ILE A 60 5.98 4.40 3.17
N GLN A 61 6.24 5.28 4.14
CA GLN A 61 5.18 5.89 4.95
C GLN A 61 4.23 6.77 4.12
N ASN A 62 4.74 7.48 3.13
CA ASN A 62 3.92 8.26 2.20
C ASN A 62 3.05 7.35 1.33
N LEU A 63 3.63 6.28 0.79
CA LEU A 63 2.90 5.29 0.00
C LEU A 63 1.75 4.67 0.80
N ASN A 64 1.99 4.26 2.06
CA ASN A 64 0.95 3.72 2.94
C ASN A 64 -0.18 4.72 3.19
N ARG A 65 0.13 6.01 3.36
CA ARG A 65 -0.89 7.05 3.51
C ARG A 65 -1.77 7.20 2.27
N GLU A 66 -1.15 7.15 1.08
CA GLU A 66 -1.88 7.22 -0.19
C GLU A 66 -2.78 6.00 -0.40
N ILE A 67 -2.28 4.79 -0.11
CA ILE A 67 -3.07 3.54 -0.18
C ILE A 67 -4.28 3.63 0.76
N ASN A 68 -4.09 4.10 2.00
CA ASN A 68 -5.20 4.26 2.95
C ASN A 68 -6.25 5.25 2.43
N ARG A 69 -5.83 6.35 1.79
CA ARG A 69 -6.75 7.33 1.20
C ARG A 69 -7.54 6.72 0.05
N ILE A 70 -6.89 5.94 -0.82
CA ILE A 70 -7.56 5.21 -1.91
C ILE A 70 -8.59 4.23 -1.34
N GLY A 71 -8.22 3.45 -0.32
CA GLY A 71 -9.14 2.51 0.33
C GLY A 71 -10.39 3.21 0.91
N ASN A 72 -10.21 4.35 1.56
CA ASN A 72 -11.34 5.15 2.06
C ASN A 72 -12.25 5.65 0.93
N ASN A 73 -11.68 6.13 -0.18
CA ASN A 73 -12.46 6.57 -1.33
C ASN A 73 -13.25 5.41 -1.95
N ILE A 74 -12.65 4.22 -2.05
CA ILE A 74 -13.34 3.01 -2.54
C ILE A 74 -14.51 2.65 -1.61
N ASN A 75 -14.30 2.68 -0.30
CA ASN A 75 -15.35 2.40 0.67
C ASN A 75 -16.51 3.41 0.57
N GLN A 76 -16.21 4.69 0.35
CA GLN A 76 -17.25 5.70 0.13
C GLN A 76 -18.02 5.46 -1.18
N ILE A 77 -17.34 5.12 -2.27
CA ILE A 77 -18.00 4.80 -3.55
C ILE A 77 -18.91 3.57 -3.38
N ALA A 78 -18.42 2.51 -2.73
CA ALA A 78 -19.21 1.31 -2.48
C ALA A 78 -20.41 1.61 -1.57
N HIS A 79 -20.22 2.42 -0.52
CA HIS A 79 -21.30 2.81 0.37
C HIS A 79 -22.36 3.67 -0.33
N ASN A 80 -21.94 4.68 -1.11
CA ASN A 80 -22.83 5.53 -1.88
C ASN A 80 -23.60 4.73 -2.93
N HIS A 81 -22.92 3.82 -3.65
CA HIS A 81 -23.58 2.98 -4.64
C HIS A 81 -24.59 2.02 -4.00
N ASN A 82 -24.26 1.45 -2.84
CA ASN A 82 -25.17 0.59 -2.09
C ASN A 82 -26.33 1.38 -1.45
N ALA A 83 -26.15 2.66 -1.14
CA ALA A 83 -27.19 3.55 -0.63
C ALA A 83 -28.15 4.03 -1.74
N ASP A 84 -27.63 4.26 -2.95
CA ASP A 84 -28.42 4.66 -4.13
C ASP A 84 -29.17 3.48 -4.78
N LEU A 85 -28.92 2.24 -4.37
CA LEU A 85 -29.62 1.05 -4.87
C LEU A 85 -30.95 0.78 -4.14
N TYR A 86 -31.14 1.30 -2.93
CA TYR A 86 -32.39 1.12 -2.18
C TYR A 86 -32.62 2.28 -1.22
N ALA A 87 -33.54 3.19 -1.56
CA ALA A 87 -34.14 4.02 -0.52
C ALA A 87 -34.99 3.12 0.39
N PRO A 88 -35.02 3.32 1.72
CA PRO A 88 -35.93 2.60 2.62
C PRO A 88 -37.38 2.62 2.12
N GLU A 89 -37.79 3.73 1.52
CA GLU A 89 -39.11 3.93 0.92
C GLU A 89 -39.36 2.99 -0.28
N ASP A 90 -38.33 2.69 -1.08
CA ASP A 90 -38.42 1.75 -2.21
C ASP A 90 -38.60 0.32 -1.72
N MET A 91 -37.97 -0.06 -0.60
CA MET A 91 -38.14 -1.38 0.01
C MET A 91 -39.55 -1.56 0.60
N ASP A 92 -40.10 -0.53 1.22
CA ASP A 92 -41.50 -0.54 1.68
C ASP A 92 -42.49 -0.67 0.51
N GLU A 93 -42.21 -0.01 -0.62
CA GLU A 93 -43.02 -0.13 -1.83
C GLU A 93 -42.92 -1.53 -2.46
N ILE A 94 -41.72 -2.11 -2.54
CA ILE A 94 -41.50 -3.47 -3.04
C ILE A 94 -42.25 -4.49 -2.17
N ILE A 95 -42.15 -4.39 -0.84
CA ILE A 95 -42.87 -5.28 0.08
C ILE A 95 -44.38 -5.18 -0.14
N ARG A 96 -44.91 -3.94 -0.25
CA ARG A 96 -46.33 -3.69 -0.50
C ARG A 96 -46.81 -4.33 -1.80
N LEU A 97 -46.03 -4.20 -2.88
CA LEU A 97 -46.33 -4.79 -4.18
C LEU A 97 -46.31 -6.31 -4.14
N LEU A 98 -45.32 -6.92 -3.47
CA LEU A 98 -45.23 -8.38 -3.31
C LEU A 98 -46.42 -8.93 -2.51
N THR A 99 -46.79 -8.32 -1.39
CA THR A 99 -47.97 -8.71 -0.61
C THR A 99 -49.27 -8.58 -1.42
N ARG A 100 -49.38 -7.55 -2.28
CA ARG A 100 -50.53 -7.40 -3.16
C ARG A 100 -50.60 -8.51 -4.21
N CYS A 101 -49.48 -8.85 -4.84
CA CYS A 101 -49.39 -9.97 -5.78
C CYS A 101 -49.78 -11.29 -5.12
N GLU A 102 -49.27 -11.57 -3.92
CA GLU A 102 -49.63 -12.76 -3.15
C GLU A 102 -51.14 -12.83 -2.90
N SER A 103 -51.74 -11.72 -2.46
CA SER A 103 -53.18 -11.64 -2.21
C SER A 103 -54.01 -11.92 -3.48
N LEU A 104 -53.59 -11.37 -4.62
CA LEU A 104 -54.27 -11.58 -5.91
C LEU A 104 -54.14 -13.03 -6.41
N VAL A 105 -52.99 -13.66 -6.19
CA VAL A 105 -52.78 -15.07 -6.54
C VAL A 105 -53.67 -15.96 -5.67
N ILE A 106 -53.77 -15.69 -4.36
CA ILE A 106 -54.64 -16.42 -3.45
C ILE A 106 -56.11 -16.24 -3.85
N GLU A 107 -56.53 -15.01 -4.15
CA GLU A 107 -57.89 -14.71 -4.61
C GLU A 107 -58.22 -15.49 -5.89
N TYR A 108 -57.31 -15.47 -6.87
CA TYR A 108 -57.47 -16.23 -8.12
C TYR A 108 -57.59 -17.73 -7.87
N ILE A 109 -56.71 -18.32 -7.05
CA ILE A 109 -56.77 -19.74 -6.68
C ILE A 109 -58.12 -20.07 -6.04
N ASN A 110 -58.59 -19.26 -5.10
CA ASN A 110 -59.87 -19.47 -4.43
C ASN A 110 -61.08 -19.32 -5.37
N THR A 111 -60.95 -18.63 -6.51
CA THR A 111 -62.01 -18.60 -7.54
C THR A 111 -62.04 -19.85 -8.44
N MET A 112 -61.02 -20.71 -8.36
CA MET A 112 -60.92 -21.95 -9.13
C MET A 112 -61.31 -23.21 -8.34
N GLU A 113 -61.54 -23.09 -7.02
CA GLU A 113 -62.18 -24.11 -6.16
C GLU A 113 -63.70 -23.91 -6.10
#